data_AF-A0A0A0KPF2-F1
#
_entry.id   AF-A0A0A0KPF2-F1
#
_cell.length_a   1.000
_cell.length_b   1.000
_cell.length_c   1.000
_cell.angle_alpha   90.00
_cell.angle_beta   90.00
_cell.angle_gamma   90.00
#
_symmetry.space_group_name_H-M   'P 1'
#
loop_
_entity.id
_entity.type
_entity.pdbx_description
1 polymer ?
#
loop_
_entity_poly.entity_id
_entity_poly.type
_entity_poly.pdbx_seq_one_letter_code
_entity_poly.pdbx_strand_id
1 'polypeptide(L)'
;MNTKLLSFDFATEEESELLSEQENKNKRGINVMVLDDVLEERMVCLKKWKIGSGEVYCLMTHWNSMVEKRGLKSGEEIQVWSFRKDDEDEAHRLCLALVKLATC
;
A
#
# COMPACT_ATOMS: atom_id res chain seq x y z
N MET A 1 16.32 12.84 -19.67
CA MET A 1 15.85 12.85 -18.27
C MET A 1 16.68 11.82 -17.51
N ASN A 2 17.43 12.23 -16.49
CA ASN A 2 18.23 11.34 -15.65
C ASN A 2 17.35 10.88 -14.48
N THR A 3 16.75 9.70 -14.58
CA THR A 3 15.98 9.13 -13.46
C THR A 3 16.96 8.50 -12.49
N LYS A 4 17.29 9.21 -11.41
CA LYS A 4 18.12 8.67 -10.32
C LYS A 4 17.21 7.80 -9.45
N LEU A 5 17.44 6.48 -9.44
CA LEU A 5 16.79 5.59 -8.48
C LEU A 5 17.32 5.96 -7.08
N LEU A 6 16.48 6.60 -6.27
CA LEU A 6 16.88 7.16 -4.97
C LEU A 6 16.86 6.11 -3.86
N SER A 7 16.03 5.06 -3.98
CA SER A 7 15.86 4.01 -2.98
C SER A 7 15.15 2.80 -3.61
N PHE A 8 15.42 1.60 -3.10
CA PHE A 8 14.61 0.39 -3.37
C PHE A 8 13.45 0.25 -2.37
N ASP A 9 13.45 1.01 -1.29
CA ASP A 9 12.41 0.98 -0.28
C ASP A 9 11.35 2.06 -0.56
N PHE A 10 10.09 1.62 -0.54
CA PHE A 10 8.94 2.48 -0.72
C PHE A 10 8.54 3.21 0.57
N ALA A 11 8.94 2.70 1.73
CA ALA A 11 8.62 3.23 3.05
C ALA A 11 9.81 4.06 3.60
N THR A 12 9.51 5.08 4.39
CA THR A 12 10.53 5.80 5.18
C THR A 12 11.01 4.94 6.36
N GLU A 13 12.07 5.37 7.04
CA GLU A 13 12.54 4.71 8.27
C GLU A 13 11.44 4.69 9.33
N GLU A 14 10.81 5.84 9.60
CA GLU A 14 9.69 5.96 10.54
C GLU A 14 8.51 5.05 10.17
N GLU A 15 8.09 5.03 8.90
CA GLU A 15 7.03 4.13 8.43
C GLU A 15 7.41 2.66 8.58
N SER A 16 8.67 2.32 8.34
CA SER A 16 9.20 0.96 8.46
C SER A 16 9.23 0.50 9.92
N GLU A 17 9.57 1.39 10.85
CA GLU A 17 9.49 1.16 12.29
C GLU A 17 8.05 0.89 12.70
N LEU A 18 7.11 1.78 12.35
CA LEU A 18 5.68 1.64 12.64
C LEU A 18 5.08 0.34 12.06
N LEU A 19 5.50 -0.05 10.85
CA LEU A 19 5.09 -1.29 10.21
C LEU A 19 5.67 -2.53 10.89
N SER A 20 6.83 -2.41 11.54
CA SER A 20 7.51 -3.50 12.25
C SER A 20 7.04 -3.65 13.70
N GLU A 21 6.37 -2.64 14.25
CA GLU A 21 5.85 -2.66 15.61
C GLU A 21 4.69 -3.64 15.82
N GLN A 22 4.64 -4.19 17.04
CA GLN A 22 3.56 -5.06 17.50
C GLN A 22 3.01 -4.55 18.82
N GLU A 23 1.68 -4.41 18.91
CA GLU A 23 0.98 -4.02 20.12
C GLU A 23 0.06 -5.16 20.55
N ASN A 24 0.27 -5.71 21.75
CA ASN A 24 -0.60 -6.76 22.33
C ASN A 24 -0.91 -7.94 21.38
N LYS A 25 0.10 -8.42 20.64
CA LYS A 25 0.01 -9.47 19.59
C LYS A 25 -0.71 -9.05 18.30
N ASN A 26 -1.24 -7.84 18.23
CA ASN A 26 -1.72 -7.23 17.00
C ASN A 26 -0.59 -6.45 16.35
N LYS A 27 -0.24 -6.81 15.12
CA LYS A 27 0.72 -6.04 14.32
C LYS A 27 0.14 -4.65 14.08
N ARG A 28 0.91 -3.60 14.40
CA ARG A 28 0.57 -2.22 14.03
C ARG A 28 0.62 -2.09 12.50
N GLY A 29 0.06 -1.00 12.02
CA GLY A 29 0.04 -0.66 10.61
C GLY A 29 -0.12 0.83 10.45
N ILE A 30 0.09 1.29 9.22
CA ILE A 30 -0.10 2.68 8.85
C ILE A 30 -1.30 2.78 7.90
N ASN A 31 -2.03 3.88 7.95
CA ASN A 31 -3.13 4.13 7.04
C ASN A 31 -2.58 4.82 5.78
N VAL A 32 -2.61 4.09 4.67
CA VAL A 32 -2.21 4.62 3.36
C VAL A 32 -3.46 4.95 2.55
N MET A 33 -3.38 6.02 1.78
CA MET A 33 -4.40 6.34 0.78
C MET A 33 -4.11 5.51 -0.47
N VAL A 34 -5.15 4.86 -1.00
CA VAL A 34 -5.11 4.04 -2.19
C VAL A 34 -5.96 4.72 -3.25
N LEU A 35 -5.36 5.02 -4.39
CA LEU A 35 -6.03 5.53 -5.57
C LEU A 35 -6.19 4.39 -6.59
N ASP A 36 -7.40 4.14 -7.05
CA ASP A 36 -7.65 3.13 -8.08
C ASP A 36 -7.70 3.69 -9.51
N ASP A 37 -7.95 2.80 -10.47
CA ASP A 37 -7.95 3.08 -11.91
C ASP A 37 -9.06 4.04 -12.37
N VAL A 38 -10.06 4.30 -11.54
CA VAL A 38 -11.08 5.33 -11.78
C VAL A 38 -10.89 6.57 -10.90
N LEU A 39 -9.70 6.72 -10.31
CA LEU A 39 -9.30 7.84 -9.46
C LEU A 39 -10.11 7.97 -8.16
N GLU A 40 -10.65 6.87 -7.64
CA GLU A 40 -11.30 6.88 -6.34
C GLU A 40 -10.29 6.65 -5.22
N GLU A 41 -10.25 7.57 -4.26
CA GLU A 41 -9.38 7.49 -3.09
C GLU A 41 -10.04 6.67 -1.96
N ARG A 42 -9.26 5.78 -1.34
CA ARG A 42 -9.68 4.95 -0.20
C ARG A 42 -8.58 4.82 0.83
N MET A 43 -8.93 4.98 2.10
CA MET A 43 -8.00 4.70 3.19
C MET A 43 -7.93 3.20 3.45
N VAL A 44 -6.72 2.64 3.44
CA VAL A 44 -6.44 1.22 3.64
C VAL A 44 -5.35 1.08 4.69
N CYS A 45 -5.48 0.10 5.58
CA CYS A 45 -4.43 -0.17 6.56
C CYS A 45 -3.38 -1.08 5.92
N LEU A 46 -2.15 -0.58 5.79
CA LEU A 46 -0.98 -1.36 5.39
C LEU A 46 -0.33 -1.95 6.64
N LYS A 47 -0.13 -3.27 6.63
CA LYS A 47 0.59 -4.00 7.68
C LYS A 47 1.76 -4.77 7.11
N LYS A 48 2.83 -4.92 7.89
CA LYS A 48 3.94 -5.82 7.57
C LYS A 48 3.85 -7.06 8.44
N TRP A 49 3.82 -8.23 7.82
CA TRP A 49 3.66 -9.51 8.49
C TRP A 49 4.90 -10.37 8.27
N LYS A 50 5.53 -10.81 9.38
CA LYS A 50 6.49 -11.92 9.33
C LYS A 50 5.76 -13.24 9.15
N ILE A 51 6.07 -13.99 8.09
CA ILE A 51 5.60 -15.34 7.81
C ILE A 51 6.82 -16.22 7.57
N GLY A 52 7.10 -17.13 8.51
CA GLY A 52 8.33 -17.92 8.50
C GLY A 52 9.58 -17.04 8.58
N SER A 53 10.51 -17.22 7.66
CA SER A 53 11.70 -16.36 7.49
C SER A 53 11.43 -15.11 6.64
N GLY A 54 10.29 -15.04 5.96
CA GLY A 54 9.94 -13.96 5.06
C GLY A 54 9.06 -12.88 5.70
N GLU A 55 8.95 -11.76 4.99
CA GLU A 55 8.08 -10.64 5.33
C GLU A 55 7.15 -10.38 4.16
N VAL A 56 5.88 -10.13 4.44
CA VAL A 56 4.85 -9.79 3.46
C VAL A 56 4.09 -8.55 3.90
N TYR A 57 3.79 -7.69 2.95
CA TYR A 57 2.92 -6.54 3.17
C TYR A 57 1.47 -6.92 2.86
N CYS A 58 0.55 -6.49 3.72
CA CYS A 58 -0.87 -6.83 3.62
C CYS A 58 -1.71 -5.54 3.64
N LEU A 59 -2.59 -5.40 2.65
CA LEU A 59 -3.61 -4.36 2.58
C LEU A 59 -4.87 -4.85 3.31
N MET A 60 -5.33 -4.11 4.32
CA MET A 60 -6.37 -4.52 5.28
C MET A 60 -7.53 -3.51 5.37
N THR A 61 -8.56 -3.86 6.16
CA THR A 61 -9.76 -3.05 6.50
C THR A 61 -10.72 -2.79 5.35
N HIS A 62 -10.26 -2.16 4.27
CA HIS A 62 -11.11 -1.77 3.13
C HIS A 62 -10.73 -2.46 1.81
N TRP A 63 -9.68 -3.28 1.82
CA TRP A 63 -9.23 -4.03 0.65
C TRP A 63 -10.33 -4.90 0.02
N ASN A 64 -11.03 -5.72 0.80
CA ASN A 64 -12.06 -6.62 0.27
C ASN A 64 -13.22 -5.88 -0.40
N SER A 65 -13.68 -4.78 0.20
CA SER A 65 -14.74 -3.94 -0.39
C SER A 65 -14.31 -3.33 -1.71
N MET A 66 -13.04 -2.94 -1.84
CA MET A 66 -12.49 -2.43 -3.09
C MET A 66 -12.37 -3.53 -4.15
N VAL A 67 -11.90 -4.72 -3.78
CA VAL A 67 -11.84 -5.90 -4.66
C VAL A 67 -13.23 -6.23 -5.22
N GLU A 68 -14.25 -6.25 -4.37
CA GLU A 68 -15.64 -6.48 -4.78
C GLU A 68 -16.15 -5.38 -5.70
N LYS A 69 -15.96 -4.10 -5.33
CA LYS A 69 -16.42 -2.95 -6.12
C LYS A 69 -15.76 -2.88 -7.50
N ARG A 70 -14.48 -3.24 -7.60
CA ARG A 70 -13.70 -3.23 -8.84
C ARG A 70 -13.76 -4.54 -9.61
N GLY A 71 -14.45 -5.56 -9.07
CA GLY A 71 -14.57 -6.87 -9.70
C GLY A 71 -13.20 -7.53 -9.92
N LEU A 72 -12.25 -7.31 -9.00
CA LEU A 72 -10.94 -7.96 -9.02
C LEU A 72 -11.10 -9.45 -8.69
N LYS A 73 -10.48 -10.31 -9.49
CA LYS A 73 -10.58 -11.78 -9.36
C LYS A 73 -9.21 -12.41 -9.20
N SER A 74 -9.18 -13.57 -8.55
CA SER A 74 -7.97 -14.39 -8.48
C SER A 74 -7.46 -14.72 -9.88
N GLY A 75 -6.15 -14.57 -10.09
CA GLY A 75 -5.50 -14.77 -11.38
C GLY A 75 -5.41 -13.52 -12.25
N GLU A 76 -6.07 -12.42 -11.87
CA GLU A 76 -5.86 -11.12 -12.51
C GLU A 76 -4.57 -10.48 -11.98
N GLU A 77 -3.84 -9.83 -12.89
CA GLU A 77 -2.66 -9.06 -12.54
C GLU A 77 -3.05 -7.61 -12.27
N ILE A 78 -2.50 -7.08 -11.18
CA ILE A 78 -2.60 -5.67 -10.81
C ILE A 78 -1.19 -5.13 -10.62
N GLN A 79 -0.99 -3.86 -10.96
CA GLN A 79 0.19 -3.12 -10.56
C GLN A 79 -0.11 -2.29 -9.33
N VAL A 80 0.84 -2.28 -8.40
CA VAL A 80 0.82 -1.44 -7.22
C VAL A 80 2.02 -0.50 -7.30
N TRP A 81 1.75 0.80 -7.33
CA TRP A 81 2.76 1.84 -7.35
C TRP A 81 2.73 2.58 -6.02
N SER A 82 3.88 2.89 -5.45
CA SER A 82 3.98 3.80 -4.31
C SER A 82 4.28 5.21 -4.79
N PHE A 83 3.69 6.21 -4.14
CA PHE A 83 4.00 7.61 -4.36
C PHE A 83 3.85 8.40 -3.06
N ARG A 84 4.41 9.62 -3.06
CA ARG A 84 4.33 10.55 -1.93
C ARG A 84 3.40 11.69 -2.30
N LYS A 85 2.49 12.04 -1.40
CA LYS A 85 1.56 13.17 -1.56
C LYS A 85 1.72 14.08 -0.34
N ASP A 86 1.76 15.37 -0.59
CA ASP A 86 1.68 16.37 0.47
C ASP A 86 0.21 16.78 0.58
N ASP A 87 -0.37 16.58 1.76
CA ASP A 87 -1.75 16.95 2.09
C ASP A 87 -1.74 18.06 3.16
N GLU A 88 -2.90 18.68 3.41
CA GLU A 88 -3.01 19.78 4.39
C GLU A 88 -2.54 19.39 5.80
N ASP A 89 -2.72 18.11 6.17
CA ASP A 89 -2.42 17.57 7.49
C ASP A 89 -1.08 16.81 7.59
N GLU A 90 -0.49 16.40 6.45
CA GLU A 90 0.64 15.47 6.43
C GLU A 90 1.52 15.69 5.19
N ALA A 91 2.77 16.08 5.40
CA ALA A 91 3.77 16.15 4.34
C ALA A 91 4.30 14.73 4.03
N HIS A 92 4.53 14.45 2.76
CA HIS A 92 5.14 13.22 2.24
C HIS A 92 4.43 11.92 2.63
N ARG A 93 3.10 11.98 2.80
CA ARG A 93 2.25 10.83 3.08
C ARG A 93 2.48 9.71 2.06
N LEU A 94 2.72 8.49 2.54
CA LEU A 94 2.75 7.30 1.68
C LEU A 94 1.35 7.00 1.12
N CYS A 95 1.28 6.95 -0.21
CA CYS A 95 0.09 6.60 -0.96
C CYS A 95 0.40 5.47 -1.95
N LEU A 96 -0.63 4.72 -2.33
CA LEU A 96 -0.54 3.65 -3.32
C LEU A 96 -1.49 3.91 -4.49
N ALA A 97 -1.05 3.60 -5.71
CA ALA A 97 -1.91 3.56 -6.89
C ALA A 97 -2.08 2.11 -7.35
N LEU A 98 -3.33 1.72 -7.60
CA LEU A 98 -3.70 0.41 -8.11
C LEU A 98 -4.15 0.52 -9.55
N VAL A 99 -3.48 -0.22 -10.42
CA VAL A 99 -3.83 -0.29 -11.84
C VAL A 99 -4.15 -1.74 -12.17
N LYS A 100 -5.39 -2.00 -12.59
CA LYS A 100 -5.75 -3.30 -13.16
C LYS A 100 -5.14 -3.41 -14.55
N LEU A 101 -4.38 -4.47 -14.79
CA LEU A 101 -3.85 -4.73 -16.13
C LEU A 101 -4.93 -5.39 -16.98
N ALA A 102 -5.17 -4.86 -18.18
CA ALA A 102 -6.00 -5.55 -19.15
C ALA A 102 -5.30 -6.84 -19.55
N THR A 103 -5.97 -7.98 -19.41
CA THR A 103 -5.53 -9.23 -20.01
C THR A 103 -5.68 -9.12 -21.53
N CYS A 104 -4.56 -9.25 -22.24
CA CYS A 104 -4.51 -9.36 -23.71
C CYS A 104 -5.33 -10.55 -24.22
#